data_AF-A0A7C1TIQ3-F1
#
_entry.id   AF-A0A7C1TIQ3-F1
#
_cell.length_a   1.000
_cell.length_b   1.000
_cell.length_c   1.000
_cell.angle_alpha   90.00
_cell.angle_beta   90.00
_cell.angle_gamma   90.00
#
_symmetry.space_group_name_H-M   'P 1'
#
loop_
_entity.id
_entity.type
_entity.pdbx_description
1 polymer ?
#
loop_
_entity_poly.entity_id
_entity_poly.type
_entity_poly.pdbx_seq_one_letter_code
_entity_poly.pdbx_strand_id
1 'polypeptide(L)' 'MRYRVGEEVLAKTGVYEGMLVATVIIGLLMGIGFVIGGWRGRQYWLAIWGGGLVIASLVYLTWAAFFAP' A
#
# COMPACT_ATOMS: atom_id res chain seq x y z
N MET A 1 18.39 -17.97 -30.84
CA MET A 1 18.06 -18.44 -29.46
C MET A 1 16.82 -19.31 -29.56
N ARG A 2 16.84 -20.55 -29.04
CA ARG A 2 15.70 -21.46 -29.13
C ARG A 2 14.90 -21.34 -27.84
N TYR A 3 13.68 -20.80 -27.93
CA TYR A 3 12.72 -20.75 -26.83
C TYR A 3 12.44 -22.19 -26.37
N ARG A 4 12.72 -22.51 -25.10
CA ARG A 4 12.37 -23.81 -24.51
C ARG A 4 10.91 -23.76 -24.09
N VAL A 5 10.05 -24.31 -24.93
CA VAL A 5 8.65 -24.61 -24.58
C VAL A 5 8.67 -25.69 -23.51
N GLY A 6 8.27 -25.35 -22.28
CA GLY A 6 8.21 -26.27 -21.14
C GLY A 6 8.95 -25.79 -19.89
N GLU A 7 9.66 -24.67 -19.95
CA GLU A 7 10.04 -23.96 -18.73
C GLU A 7 8.77 -23.24 -18.26
N GLU A 8 8.00 -23.90 -17.39
CA GLU A 8 7.04 -23.17 -16.58
C GLU A 8 7.86 -22.14 -15.83
N VAL A 9 7.87 -20.92 -16.36
CA VAL A 9 8.27 -19.74 -15.61
C VAL A 9 7.22 -19.61 -14.52
N LEU A 10 7.31 -20.48 -13.51
CA LEU A 10 6.79 -20.28 -12.17
C LEU A 10 7.60 -19.14 -11.56
N ALA A 11 7.66 -18.00 -12.25
CA ALA A 11 7.66 -16.74 -11.58
C ALA A 11 6.33 -16.69 -10.83
N LYS A 12 6.31 -17.30 -9.65
CA LYS A 12 5.69 -16.67 -8.50
C LYS A 12 6.37 -15.31 -8.36
N THR A 13 6.03 -14.35 -9.22
CA THR A 13 5.99 -12.94 -8.87
C THR A 13 4.83 -12.77 -7.89
N GLY A 14 4.88 -13.52 -6.79
CA GLY A 14 4.06 -13.29 -5.62
C GLY A 14 4.61 -12.03 -5.02
N VAL A 15 3.78 -11.00 -4.94
CA VAL A 15 4.13 -9.79 -4.19
C VAL A 15 4.57 -10.26 -2.80
N TYR A 16 5.84 -10.00 -2.47
CA TYR A 16 6.37 -10.41 -1.19
C TYR A 16 5.57 -9.71 -0.09
N GLU A 17 5.07 -10.46 0.88
CA GLU A 17 4.16 -9.93 1.90
C GLU A 17 4.81 -8.79 2.70
N GLY A 18 6.10 -8.89 2.99
CA GLY A 18 6.85 -7.80 3.61
C GLY A 18 6.94 -6.53 2.75
N MET A 19 6.89 -6.65 1.42
CA MET A 19 6.85 -5.49 0.51
C MET A 19 5.48 -4.82 0.54
N LEU A 20 4.40 -5.59 0.64
CA LEU A 20 3.05 -5.05 0.84
C LEU A 20 2.95 -4.29 2.16
N VAL A 21 3.38 -4.90 3.27
CA VAL A 21 3.36 -4.26 4.59
C VAL A 21 4.19 -2.97 4.58
N ALA A 22 5.40 -3.01 4.01
CA ALA A 22 6.24 -1.81 3.89
C ALA A 22 5.58 -0.70 3.07
N THR A 23 4.95 -1.06 1.94
CA THR A 23 4.24 -0.10 1.07
C THR A 23 3.06 0.53 1.81
N VAL A 24 2.31 -0.26 2.58
CA VAL A 24 1.18 0.24 3.36
C VAL A 24 1.64 1.17 4.49
N ILE A 25 2.75 0.86 5.16
CA ILE A 25 3.32 1.76 6.18
C ILE A 25 3.76 3.10 5.56
N ILE A 26 4.43 3.07 4.41
CA ILE A 26 4.83 4.29 3.70
C ILE A 26 3.59 5.08 3.25
N GLY A 27 2.59 4.39 2.71
CA GLY A 27 1.31 4.96 2.34
C GLY A 27 0.62 5.63 3.53
N LEU A 28 0.58 4.99 4.69
CA LEU A 28 0.02 5.55 5.91
C LEU A 28 0.72 6.85 6.32
N LEU A 29 2.06 6.86 6.34
CA LEU A 29 2.84 8.05 6.67
C LEU A 29 2.61 9.20 5.67
N MET A 30 2.61 8.90 4.37
CA MET A 30 2.28 9.89 3.34
C MET A 30 0.86 10.42 3.48
N GLY A 31 -0.11 9.54 3.75
CA GLY A 31 -1.50 9.90 3.94
C GLY A 31 -1.68 10.86 5.11
N ILE A 32 -1.02 10.60 6.24
CA ILE A 32 -0.99 11.50 7.40
C ILE A 32 -0.39 12.86 6.99
N GLY A 33 0.74 12.85 6.26
CA GLY A 33 1.36 14.05 5.72
C GLY A 33 0.42 14.86 4.82
N PHE A 34 -0.34 14.20 3.95
CA PHE A 34 -1.34 14.85 3.09
C PHE A 34 -2.53 15.37 3.88
N VAL A 35 -3.02 14.67 4.90
CA VAL A 35 -4.09 15.20 5.76
C VAL A 35 -3.64 16.48 6.45
N ILE A 36 -2.46 16.46 7.08
CA ILE A 36 -1.92 17.61 7.82
C ILE A 36 -1.62 18.77 6.88
N GLY A 37 -0.91 18.50 5.78
CA GLY A 37 -0.54 19.51 4.79
C GLY A 37 -1.75 20.08 4.04
N GLY A 38 -2.70 19.22 3.66
CA GLY A 38 -3.94 19.60 3.00
C GLY A 38 -4.82 20.46 3.90
N TRP A 39 -4.93 20.14 5.19
CA TRP A 39 -5.65 20.97 6.15
C TRP A 39 -4.94 22.32 6.36
N ARG A 40 -3.62 22.32 6.60
CA ARG A 40 -2.83 23.54 6.81
C ARG A 40 -2.89 24.48 5.59
N GLY A 41 -2.83 23.91 4.38
CA GLY A 41 -2.90 24.64 3.12
C GLY A 41 -4.31 24.98 2.64
N ARG A 42 -5.36 24.61 3.39
CA ARG A 42 -6.78 24.70 2.98
C ARG A 42 -7.08 23.98 1.65
N GLN A 43 -6.23 23.04 1.26
CA GLN A 43 -6.41 22.16 0.12
C GLN A 43 -7.18 20.92 0.59
N TYR A 44 -8.48 21.12 0.84
CA TYR A 44 -9.36 20.06 1.37
C TYR A 44 -9.41 18.83 0.48
N TRP A 45 -9.24 19.00 -0.84
CA TRP A 45 -9.09 17.87 -1.77
C TRP A 45 -7.94 16.95 -1.36
N LEU A 46 -6.76 17.51 -1.09
CA LEU A 46 -5.57 16.76 -0.68
C LEU A 46 -5.75 16.12 0.70
N ALA A 47 -6.48 16.79 1.61
CA ALA A 47 -6.82 16.23 2.91
C ALA A 47 -7.82 15.07 2.82
N ILE A 48 -8.80 15.12 1.92
CA ILE A 48 -9.78 14.04 1.70
C ILE A 48 -9.07 12.80 1.14
N TRP A 49 -8.26 12.97 0.09
CA TRP A 49 -7.51 11.86 -0.50
C TRP A 49 -6.45 11.29 0.45
N GLY A 50 -5.76 12.16 1.19
CA GLY A 50 -4.85 11.74 2.26
C GLY A 50 -5.58 10.94 3.35
N GLY A 51 -6.76 11.40 3.77
CA GLY A 51 -7.58 10.72 4.77
C GLY A 51 -8.05 9.35 4.30
N GLY A 52 -8.51 9.24 3.05
CA GLY A 52 -8.84 7.96 2.42
C GLY A 52 -7.65 6.99 2.41
N LEU A 53 -6.45 7.48 2.08
CA LEU A 53 -5.22 6.69 2.10
C LEU A 53 -4.87 6.18 3.51
N VAL A 54 -5.03 7.03 4.53
CA VAL A 54 -4.85 6.66 5.94
C VAL A 54 -5.83 5.56 6.35
N ILE A 55 -7.12 5.75 6.06
CA ILE A 55 -8.16 4.78 6.41
C ILE A 55 -7.89 3.44 5.74
N ALA A 56 -7.62 3.42 4.44
CA ALA A 56 -7.32 2.18 3.71
C ALA A 56 -6.09 1.45 4.28
N SER A 57 -5.04 2.21 4.65
CA SER A 57 -3.83 1.64 5.24
C SER A 57 -4.09 1.04 6.62
N LEU A 58 -4.88 1.72 7.46
CA LEU A 58 -5.27 1.21 8.79
C LEU A 58 -6.16 -0.04 8.67
N VAL A 59 -7.11 -0.07 7.74
CA VAL A 59 -7.94 -1.25 7.47
C VAL A 59 -7.07 -2.43 7.08
N TYR A 60 -6.10 -2.25 6.19
CA TYR A 60 -5.18 -3.33 5.82
C TYR A 60 -4.33 -3.80 7.00
N LEU A 61 -3.71 -2.89 7.76
CA LEU A 61 -2.84 -3.27 8.88
C LEU A 61 -3.60 -3.96 10.01
N THR A 62 -4.82 -3.50 10.31
CA THR A 62 -5.70 -4.17 11.28
C THR A 62 -6.10 -5.55 10.77
N TRP A 63 -6.49 -5.66 9.50
CA TRP A 63 -6.81 -6.97 8.92
C TRP A 63 -5.60 -7.92 8.96
N ALA A 64 -4.42 -7.46 8.54
CA ALA A 64 -3.20 -8.26 8.56
C ALA A 64 -2.83 -8.68 9.99
N ALA A 65 -2.92 -7.78 10.97
CA ALA A 65 -2.57 -8.09 12.36
C ALA A 65 -3.48 -9.13 13.03
N PHE A 66 -4.76 -9.21 12.64
CA PHE A 66 -5.74 -10.09 13.27
C PHE A 66 -6.09 -11.34 12.44
N PHE A 67 -5.89 -11.29 11.12
CA PHE A 67 -6.39 -12.32 10.20
C PHE A 67 -5.33 -12.90 9.26
N ALA A 68 -4.13 -12.31 9.15
CA ALA A 68 -3.03 -12.92 8.42
C ALA A 68 -2.15 -13.73 9.40
N PRO A 69 -2.14 -15.08 9.33
CA PRO A 69 -1.35 -15.96 10.20
C PRO A 69 0.15 -15.95 9.86
#